data_AF-A0A060YXQ8-F1
#
_entry.id   AF-A0A060YXQ8-F1
#
_cell.length_a   1.000
_cell.length_b   1.000
_cell.length_c   1.000
_cell.angle_alpha   90.00
_cell.angle_beta   90.00
_cell.angle_gamma   90.00
#
_symmetry.space_group_name_H-M   'P 1'
#
loop_
_entity.id
_entity.type
_entity.pdbx_description
1 polymer ?
#
loop_
_entity_poly.entity_id
_entity_poly.type
_entity_poly.pdbx_seq_one_letter_code
_entity_poly.pdbx_strand_id
1 'polypeptide(L)'
;MNFIKSHGRDNARFIRKQGLDRLFFECDTHMWRLGDRKIPEGISVDGGSDWFLLNRPFVEYVINSQDDLVTNMKRFYTYTLLPAESFFHTVLENSAHCESMVDNNLRITNWNRKLGCKCQYKHIVDWCGCSPNDFKPADFHRFQQTSRPTFFARKFEASVNQEIVNQLDGYLFGPMPQGTPGLQAYWESAFDEADGVATLSDTQLTLYHAFARMGLARAAASLQGDPKDDSCRLVKQFKSHTEHMYTQWCKVFK
;
A
#
# COMPACT_ATOMS: atom_id res chain seq x y z
N MET A 1 13.90 -6.50 -22.07
CA MET A 1 13.79 -5.16 -21.48
C MET A 1 13.43 -5.28 -20.01
N ASN A 2 13.95 -4.35 -19.20
CA ASN A 2 13.67 -4.16 -17.79
C ASN A 2 13.07 -2.75 -17.62
N PHE A 3 11.85 -2.67 -17.10
CA PHE A 3 11.05 -1.44 -17.02
C PHE A 3 11.15 -0.87 -15.61
N ILE A 4 11.98 0.15 -15.45
CA ILE A 4 12.27 0.77 -14.16
C ILE A 4 12.33 2.28 -14.35
N LYS A 5 11.77 3.05 -13.41
CA LYS A 5 11.63 4.50 -13.57
C LYS A 5 12.60 5.23 -12.67
N SER A 6 13.54 5.95 -13.28
CA SER A 6 14.49 6.81 -12.60
C SER A 6 13.83 8.14 -12.19
N HIS A 7 14.45 8.82 -11.22
CA HIS A 7 13.94 10.08 -10.68
C HIS A 7 14.03 11.25 -11.69
N GLY A 8 14.92 11.17 -12.67
CA GLY A 8 15.05 12.11 -13.80
C GLY A 8 15.39 13.55 -13.40
N ARG A 9 16.17 13.74 -12.32
CA ARG A 9 16.54 15.06 -11.75
C ARG A 9 18.03 15.09 -11.39
N ASP A 10 18.47 16.09 -10.64
CA ASP A 10 19.81 16.14 -10.06
C ASP A 10 20.08 14.94 -9.13
N ASN A 11 21.07 14.12 -9.48
CA ASN A 11 21.39 12.88 -8.77
C ASN A 11 21.97 13.14 -7.36
N ALA A 12 22.81 14.17 -7.20
CA ALA A 12 23.37 14.51 -5.89
C ALA A 12 22.27 14.88 -4.88
N ARG A 13 21.22 15.59 -5.34
CA ARG A 13 20.04 15.88 -4.54
C ARG A 13 19.19 14.63 -4.27
N PHE A 14 19.11 13.68 -5.21
CA PHE A 14 18.43 12.41 -4.99
C PHE A 14 19.10 11.62 -3.86
N ILE A 15 20.41 11.40 -3.95
CA ILE A 15 21.23 10.72 -2.91
C ILE A 15 20.96 11.31 -1.52
N ARG A 16 21.06 12.65 -1.37
CA ARG A 16 20.83 13.33 -0.09
C ARG A 16 19.39 13.21 0.41
N LYS A 17 18.39 13.21 -0.49
CA LYS A 17 16.98 13.14 -0.09
C LYS A 17 16.53 11.73 0.30
N GLN A 18 17.09 10.73 -0.37
CA GLN A 18 16.88 9.32 -0.05
C GLN A 18 17.67 8.87 1.18
N GLY A 19 18.65 9.67 1.63
CA GLY A 19 19.54 9.29 2.72
C GLY A 19 20.49 8.16 2.33
N LEU A 20 20.84 8.02 1.04
CA LEU A 20 21.78 7.00 0.58
C LEU A 20 23.20 7.22 1.15
N ASP A 21 23.52 8.46 1.51
CA ASP A 21 24.73 8.88 2.24
C ASP A 21 24.65 8.66 3.76
N ARG A 22 23.59 8.00 4.25
CA ARG A 22 23.42 7.64 5.66
C ARG A 22 23.36 6.13 5.82
N LEU A 23 23.84 5.64 6.95
CA LEU A 23 23.75 4.25 7.36
C LEU A 23 22.47 4.04 8.17
N PHE A 24 21.65 3.07 7.77
CA PHE A 24 20.45 2.67 8.49
C PHE A 24 20.54 1.21 8.95
N PHE A 25 19.85 0.88 10.04
CA PHE A 25 19.71 -0.48 10.53
C PHE A 25 18.27 -0.75 10.95
N GLU A 26 17.68 -1.83 10.43
CA GLU A 26 16.33 -2.26 10.79
C GLU A 26 16.40 -3.17 12.02
N CYS A 27 15.78 -2.75 13.12
CA CYS A 27 15.70 -3.53 14.36
C CYS A 27 14.50 -3.09 15.19
N ASP A 28 13.85 -4.03 15.89
CA ASP A 28 12.66 -3.78 16.70
C ASP A 28 11.55 -3.03 15.94
N THR A 29 11.32 -3.41 14.68
CA THR A 29 10.35 -2.78 13.77
C THR A 29 10.58 -1.28 13.50
N HIS A 30 11.80 -0.79 13.76
CA HIS A 30 12.21 0.60 13.53
C HIS A 30 13.46 0.68 12.65
N MET A 31 13.53 1.73 11.82
CA MET A 31 14.68 2.02 10.97
C MET A 31 15.55 3.12 11.58
N TRP A 32 16.60 2.69 12.27
CA TRP A 32 17.53 3.53 13.02
C TRP A 32 18.58 4.16 12.11
N ARG A 33 18.77 5.48 12.20
CA ARG A 33 19.86 6.17 11.49
C ARG A 33 21.12 6.18 12.36
N LEU A 34 22.15 5.43 11.95
CA LEU A 34 23.36 5.22 12.74
C LEU A 34 24.47 6.24 12.48
N GLY A 35 24.46 6.92 11.33
CA GLY A 35 25.46 7.92 10.99
C GLY A 35 25.63 8.10 9.49
N ASP A 36 26.76 8.70 9.12
CA ASP A 36 27.08 9.02 7.73
C ASP A 36 27.93 7.92 7.10
N ARG A 37 27.79 7.74 5.78
CA ARG A 37 28.63 6.83 5.01
C ARG A 37 28.97 7.42 3.65
N LYS A 38 30.04 6.92 3.04
CA LYS A 38 30.42 7.31 1.67
C LYS A 38 29.63 6.52 0.64
N ILE A 39 29.33 7.16 -0.48
CA ILE A 39 28.83 6.48 -1.68
C ILE A 39 30.01 5.75 -2.34
N PRO A 40 29.86 4.47 -2.74
CA PRO A 40 30.92 3.73 -3.40
C PRO A 40 31.39 4.42 -4.69
N GLU A 41 32.70 4.48 -4.88
CA GLU A 41 33.32 5.02 -6.10
C GLU A 41 33.33 3.96 -7.22
N GLY A 42 33.45 4.41 -8.48
CA GLY A 42 33.55 3.53 -9.65
C GLY A 42 32.23 2.97 -10.18
N ILE A 43 31.09 3.32 -9.58
CA ILE A 43 29.74 2.96 -10.06
C ILE A 43 28.83 4.19 -10.19
N SER A 44 27.86 4.11 -11.09
CA SER A 44 26.75 5.06 -11.16
C SER A 44 25.68 4.68 -10.15
N VAL A 45 25.29 5.59 -9.26
CA VAL A 45 24.13 5.38 -8.37
C VAL A 45 22.93 6.10 -8.97
N ASP A 46 21.84 5.38 -9.20
CA ASP A 46 20.55 5.93 -9.64
C ASP A 46 19.41 5.30 -8.83
N GLY A 47 18.23 5.90 -8.91
CA GLY A 47 17.02 5.38 -8.30
C GLY A 47 15.75 6.13 -8.70
N GLY A 48 14.63 5.71 -8.15
CA GLY A 48 13.32 6.29 -8.40
C GLY A 48 12.21 5.44 -7.81
N SER A 49 11.33 4.91 -8.66
CA SER A 49 10.21 4.08 -8.20
C SER A 49 10.66 2.66 -7.83
N ASP A 50 10.22 2.17 -6.67
CA ASP A 50 10.31 0.77 -6.22
C ASP A 50 9.32 -0.18 -6.92
N TRP A 51 8.36 0.35 -7.67
CA TRP A 51 7.53 -0.43 -8.59
C TRP A 51 8.17 -0.52 -9.97
N PHE A 52 8.44 -1.74 -10.44
CA PHE A 52 9.10 -2.03 -11.73
C PHE A 52 8.61 -3.36 -12.34
N LEU A 53 9.10 -3.67 -13.55
CA LEU A 53 8.97 -5.00 -14.17
C LEU A 53 10.35 -5.44 -14.63
N LEU A 54 10.85 -6.55 -14.07
CA LEU A 54 12.16 -7.10 -14.40
C LEU A 54 12.00 -8.41 -15.17
N ASN A 55 12.84 -8.63 -16.19
CA ASN A 55 12.85 -9.88 -16.92
C ASN A 55 13.61 -10.97 -16.15
N ARG A 56 13.27 -12.22 -16.44
CA ARG A 56 13.88 -13.39 -15.78
C ARG A 56 15.42 -13.40 -15.85
N PRO A 57 16.09 -13.12 -16.99
CA PRO A 57 17.55 -13.11 -17.05
C PRO A 57 18.21 -12.14 -16.07
N PHE A 58 17.68 -10.91 -15.94
CA PHE A 58 18.23 -9.94 -14.99
C PHE A 58 17.98 -10.36 -13.54
N VAL A 59 16.80 -10.92 -13.24
CA VAL A 59 16.50 -11.46 -11.91
C VAL A 59 17.43 -12.62 -11.56
N GLU A 60 17.68 -13.54 -12.50
CA GLU A 60 18.63 -14.66 -12.31
C GLU A 60 20.06 -14.15 -12.07
N TYR A 61 20.49 -13.11 -12.77
CA TYR A 61 21.77 -12.43 -12.52
C TYR A 61 21.84 -11.85 -11.10
N VAL A 62 20.84 -11.09 -10.66
CA VAL A 62 20.80 -10.48 -9.32
C VAL A 62 20.81 -11.55 -8.21
N ILE A 63 20.11 -12.66 -8.40
CA ILE A 63 20.04 -13.73 -7.40
C ILE A 63 21.36 -14.49 -7.33
N ASN A 64 21.86 -14.96 -8.47
CA ASN A 64 22.91 -15.99 -8.52
C ASN A 64 24.33 -15.44 -8.71
N SER A 65 24.50 -14.22 -9.25
CA SER A 65 25.84 -13.66 -9.47
C SER A 65 26.59 -13.48 -8.15
N GLN A 66 27.88 -13.81 -8.19
CA GLN A 66 28.86 -13.58 -7.13
C GLN A 66 29.93 -12.55 -7.55
N ASP A 67 29.67 -11.79 -8.62
CA ASP A 67 30.56 -10.71 -9.01
C ASP A 67 30.64 -9.60 -7.95
N ASP A 68 31.65 -8.74 -8.08
CA ASP A 68 31.89 -7.66 -7.13
C ASP A 68 30.73 -6.68 -7.06
N LEU A 69 30.04 -6.40 -8.17
CA LEU A 69 28.94 -5.44 -8.19
C LEU A 69 27.77 -5.94 -7.34
N VAL A 70 27.24 -7.12 -7.63
CA VAL A 70 26.07 -7.68 -6.95
C VAL A 70 26.38 -7.95 -5.48
N THR A 71 27.56 -8.49 -5.19
CA THR A 71 27.99 -8.79 -3.81
C THR A 71 28.09 -7.52 -2.97
N ASN A 72 28.76 -6.48 -3.47
CA ASN A 72 28.92 -5.23 -2.74
C ASN A 72 27.61 -4.44 -2.66
N MET A 73 26.77 -4.46 -3.70
CA MET A 73 25.46 -3.80 -3.65
C MET A 73 24.51 -4.47 -2.67
N LYS A 74 24.46 -5.81 -2.58
CA LYS A 74 23.68 -6.50 -1.54
C LYS A 74 24.11 -6.07 -0.14
N ARG A 75 25.42 -5.98 0.12
CA ARG A 75 25.96 -5.50 1.39
C ARG A 75 25.63 -4.04 1.67
N PHE A 76 25.80 -3.15 0.70
CA PHE A 76 25.48 -1.72 0.85
C PHE A 76 24.00 -1.50 1.15
N TYR A 77 23.13 -2.18 0.41
CA TYR A 77 21.68 -2.05 0.52
C TYR A 77 21.05 -2.75 1.73
N THR A 78 21.77 -3.67 2.38
CA THR A 78 21.38 -4.22 3.69
C THR A 78 21.19 -3.14 4.76
N TYR A 79 21.96 -2.05 4.67
CA TYR A 79 21.96 -0.96 5.65
C TYR A 79 21.47 0.36 5.05
N THR A 80 20.47 0.28 4.17
CA THR A 80 19.97 1.43 3.38
C THR A 80 18.48 1.64 3.62
N LEU A 81 18.08 2.90 3.79
CA LEU A 81 16.67 3.29 3.80
C LEU A 81 16.08 3.20 2.38
N LEU A 82 14.83 2.74 2.27
CA LEU A 82 14.11 2.59 0.99
C LEU A 82 14.94 1.84 -0.07
N PRO A 83 15.51 0.67 0.26
CA PRO A 83 16.55 0.05 -0.59
C PRO A 83 16.05 -0.31 -1.99
N ALA A 84 14.78 -0.70 -2.11
CA ALA A 84 14.17 -1.05 -3.40
C ALA A 84 14.02 0.13 -4.36
N GLU A 85 14.06 1.38 -3.87
CA GLU A 85 13.97 2.58 -4.71
C GLU A 85 15.26 2.88 -5.48
N SER A 86 16.39 2.20 -5.20
CA SER A 86 17.64 2.44 -5.94
C SER A 86 18.54 1.22 -6.14
N PHE A 87 18.36 0.11 -5.41
CA PHE A 87 19.17 -1.11 -5.57
C PHE A 87 19.11 -1.64 -7.01
N PHE A 88 17.90 -1.83 -7.54
CA PHE A 88 17.72 -2.42 -8.86
C PHE A 88 18.19 -1.51 -10.00
N HIS A 89 18.00 -0.19 -9.86
CA HIS A 89 18.53 0.80 -10.80
C HIS A 89 20.05 0.74 -10.84
N THR A 90 20.68 0.86 -9.66
CA THR A 90 22.14 0.85 -9.50
C THR A 90 22.73 -0.46 -10.05
N VAL A 91 22.18 -1.62 -9.71
CA VAL A 91 22.70 -2.90 -10.23
C VAL A 91 22.48 -3.01 -11.74
N LEU A 92 21.30 -2.63 -12.26
CA LEU A 92 21.00 -2.74 -13.69
C LEU A 92 21.94 -1.88 -14.53
N GLU A 93 22.10 -0.60 -14.19
CA GLU A 93 22.92 0.36 -14.93
C GLU A 93 24.40 -0.01 -14.98
N ASN A 94 24.93 -0.67 -13.93
CA ASN A 94 26.35 -1.03 -13.85
C ASN A 94 26.62 -2.49 -14.25
N SER A 95 25.60 -3.25 -14.62
CA SER A 95 25.73 -4.66 -15.02
C SER A 95 25.87 -4.82 -16.53
N ALA A 96 26.19 -6.05 -16.97
CA ALA A 96 26.10 -6.45 -18.38
C ALA A 96 24.68 -6.37 -18.97
N HIS A 97 23.65 -6.11 -18.16
CA HIS A 97 22.26 -5.95 -18.58
C HIS A 97 21.85 -4.49 -18.81
N CYS A 98 22.76 -3.51 -18.71
CA CYS A 98 22.46 -2.08 -18.78
C CYS A 98 21.67 -1.66 -20.03
N GLU A 99 21.98 -2.22 -21.20
CA GLU A 99 21.29 -1.93 -22.47
C GLU A 99 19.83 -2.40 -22.51
N SER A 100 19.41 -3.21 -21.53
CA SER A 100 18.03 -3.68 -21.44
C SER A 100 17.11 -2.73 -20.65
N MET A 101 17.65 -1.68 -20.04
CA MET A 101 16.89 -0.73 -19.23
C MET A 101 15.97 0.15 -20.09
N VAL A 102 14.73 0.30 -19.64
CA VAL A 102 13.74 1.22 -20.19
C VAL A 102 13.27 2.14 -19.06
N ASP A 103 13.49 3.46 -19.20
CA ASP A 103 13.15 4.49 -18.21
C ASP A 103 11.64 4.83 -18.15
N ASN A 104 10.84 3.78 -17.98
CA ASN A 104 9.42 3.79 -17.74
C ASN A 104 9.05 2.50 -17.02
N ASN A 105 8.46 2.59 -15.83
CA ASN A 105 8.03 1.41 -15.07
C ASN A 105 6.59 0.97 -15.38
N LEU A 106 5.96 1.59 -16.39
CA LEU A 106 4.60 1.30 -16.83
C LEU A 106 3.52 1.61 -15.77
N ARG A 107 3.81 2.49 -14.81
CA ARG A 107 2.92 2.87 -13.72
C ARG A 107 2.43 4.32 -13.79
N ILE A 108 1.24 4.55 -13.26
CA ILE A 108 0.77 5.87 -12.85
C ILE A 108 0.75 5.92 -11.32
N THR A 109 1.64 6.70 -10.72
CA THR A 109 1.67 6.92 -9.26
C THR A 109 1.12 8.30 -8.94
N ASN A 110 0.07 8.38 -8.12
CA ASN A 110 -0.63 9.63 -7.82
C ASN A 110 0.10 10.50 -6.77
N TRP A 111 1.20 11.12 -7.17
CA TRP A 111 1.96 12.00 -6.30
C TRP A 111 1.32 13.38 -6.15
N ASN A 112 0.84 13.70 -4.94
CA ASN A 112 0.54 15.07 -4.54
C ASN A 112 1.34 15.46 -3.29
N ARG A 113 2.52 16.07 -3.50
CA ARG A 113 3.47 16.38 -2.42
C ARG A 113 2.91 17.30 -1.34
N LYS A 114 1.93 18.16 -1.65
CA LYS A 114 1.34 19.06 -0.65
C LYS A 114 0.58 18.29 0.43
N LEU A 115 0.03 17.13 0.06
CA LEU A 115 -0.77 16.27 0.92
C LEU A 115 0.02 15.06 1.42
N GLY A 116 0.82 14.42 0.56
CA GLY A 116 1.48 13.15 0.86
C GLY A 116 2.84 13.24 1.57
N CYS A 117 3.46 14.43 1.65
CA CYS A 117 4.76 14.62 2.31
C CYS A 117 4.58 15.32 3.66
N LYS A 118 4.16 14.58 4.69
CA LYS A 118 3.90 15.13 6.04
C LYS A 118 4.81 14.56 7.13
N CYS A 119 5.83 13.79 6.76
CA CYS A 119 6.71 13.09 7.70
C CYS A 119 5.91 12.19 8.68
N GLN A 120 4.83 11.57 8.18
CA GLN A 120 3.91 10.76 8.98
C GLN A 120 4.55 9.50 9.56
N TYR A 121 5.69 9.04 9.01
CA TYR A 121 6.38 7.82 9.41
C TYR A 121 7.50 8.03 10.43
N LYS A 122 7.62 9.23 11.02
CA LYS A 122 8.72 9.56 11.95
C LYS A 122 8.82 8.62 13.17
N HIS A 123 7.72 7.94 13.52
CA HIS A 123 7.67 6.97 14.62
C HIS A 123 8.13 5.55 14.22
N ILE A 124 8.39 5.31 12.94
CA ILE A 124 8.84 4.02 12.37
C ILE A 124 10.26 4.14 11.80
N VAL A 125 10.65 5.34 11.37
CA VAL A 125 11.94 5.60 10.72
C VAL A 125 12.49 6.97 11.10
N ASP A 126 13.81 7.03 11.27
CA ASP A 126 14.56 8.27 11.55
C ASP A 126 14.72 9.17 10.31
N TRP A 127 13.67 9.29 9.50
CA TRP A 127 13.66 10.05 8.25
C TRP A 127 12.25 10.54 7.90
N CYS A 128 12.17 11.55 7.03
CA CYS A 128 10.87 12.03 6.52
C CYS A 128 10.60 11.49 5.12
N GLY A 129 9.53 10.71 5.00
CA GLY A 129 9.04 10.16 3.74
C GLY A 129 7.85 10.92 3.15
N CYS A 130 7.46 10.49 1.94
CA CYS A 130 6.24 10.88 1.26
C CYS A 130 5.50 9.62 0.81
N SER A 131 4.18 9.70 0.69
CA SER A 131 3.37 8.64 0.07
C SER A 131 2.50 9.18 -1.05
N PRO A 132 2.19 8.37 -2.08
CA PRO A 132 1.18 8.73 -3.06
C PRO A 132 -0.21 8.82 -2.43
N ASN A 133 -1.08 9.60 -3.06
CA ASN A 133 -2.47 9.76 -2.66
C ASN A 133 -3.37 8.70 -3.32
N ASP A 134 -4.56 8.51 -2.76
CA ASP A 134 -5.61 7.73 -3.42
C ASP A 134 -6.20 8.51 -4.58
N PHE A 135 -6.49 7.79 -5.68
CA PHE A 135 -7.24 8.34 -6.79
C PHE A 135 -8.69 8.63 -6.40
N LYS A 136 -9.31 9.56 -7.13
CA LYS A 136 -10.72 9.96 -6.98
C LYS A 136 -11.42 9.94 -8.36
N PRO A 137 -12.76 10.01 -8.44
CA PRO A 137 -13.49 10.01 -9.71
C PRO A 137 -12.98 11.05 -10.72
N ALA A 138 -12.58 12.24 -10.23
CA ALA A 138 -12.00 13.29 -11.06
C ALA A 138 -10.68 12.91 -11.76
N ASP A 139 -9.95 11.91 -11.24
CA ASP A 139 -8.69 11.44 -11.82
C ASP A 139 -8.86 10.46 -12.97
N PHE A 140 -10.09 9.97 -13.25
CA PHE A 140 -10.32 8.89 -14.23
C PHE A 140 -9.70 9.17 -15.61
N HIS A 141 -9.79 10.41 -16.08
CA HIS A 141 -9.21 10.84 -17.36
C HIS A 141 -7.70 10.56 -17.48
N ARG A 142 -6.97 10.49 -16.36
CA ARG A 142 -5.53 10.23 -16.32
C ARG A 142 -5.18 8.80 -16.72
N PHE A 143 -6.13 7.86 -16.61
CA PHE A 143 -5.93 6.47 -17.02
C PHE A 143 -6.05 6.26 -18.53
N GLN A 144 -6.61 7.24 -19.24
CA GLN A 144 -6.83 7.18 -20.69
C GLN A 144 -5.73 7.92 -21.49
N GLN A 145 -4.69 8.42 -20.80
CA GLN A 145 -3.58 9.10 -21.46
C GLN A 145 -2.79 8.12 -22.35
N THR A 146 -2.34 8.59 -23.52
CA THR A 146 -1.58 7.79 -24.50
C THR A 146 -0.14 8.28 -24.69
N SER A 147 0.31 9.25 -23.90
CA SER A 147 1.64 9.88 -24.01
C SER A 147 2.79 8.89 -23.76
N ARG A 148 2.57 7.87 -22.95
CA ARG A 148 3.50 6.77 -22.70
C ARG A 148 2.73 5.50 -22.31
N PRO A 149 3.27 4.30 -22.57
CA PRO A 149 2.65 3.06 -22.14
C PRO A 149 2.57 2.98 -20.61
N THR A 150 1.37 2.72 -20.09
CA THR A 150 1.09 2.47 -18.66
C THR A 150 0.01 1.40 -18.53
N PHE A 151 0.21 0.45 -17.62
CA PHE A 151 -0.70 -0.69 -17.45
C PHE A 151 -1.24 -0.83 -16.01
N PHE A 152 -0.63 -0.15 -15.04
CA PHE A 152 -1.08 -0.17 -13.65
C PHE A 152 -1.04 1.22 -13.02
N ALA A 153 -1.82 1.44 -11.98
CA ALA A 153 -1.86 2.70 -11.23
C ALA A 153 -1.95 2.46 -9.71
N ARG A 154 -1.50 3.43 -8.91
CA ARG A 154 -1.67 3.44 -7.44
C ARG A 154 -1.72 4.87 -6.84
N LYS A 155 -2.38 5.09 -5.70
CA LYS A 155 -3.06 4.11 -4.82
C LYS A 155 -4.59 4.14 -4.98
N PHE A 156 -5.21 3.05 -4.58
CA PHE A 156 -6.66 2.89 -4.49
C PHE A 156 -6.97 2.27 -3.13
N GLU A 157 -7.84 2.91 -2.36
CA GLU A 157 -8.33 2.42 -1.07
C GLU A 157 -9.86 2.54 -1.08
N ALA A 158 -10.57 1.41 -0.98
CA ALA A 158 -12.03 1.38 -1.12
C ALA A 158 -12.75 2.12 0.02
N SER A 159 -12.17 2.08 1.23
CA SER A 159 -12.57 2.89 2.39
C SER A 159 -12.46 4.40 2.14
N VAL A 160 -11.60 4.83 1.21
CA VAL A 160 -11.38 6.24 0.88
C VAL A 160 -12.19 6.68 -0.34
N ASN A 161 -12.25 5.86 -1.41
CA ASN A 161 -13.14 6.04 -2.55
C ASN A 161 -13.25 4.76 -3.39
N GLN A 162 -14.37 4.05 -3.28
CA GLN A 162 -14.63 2.87 -4.11
C GLN A 162 -15.15 3.22 -5.51
N GLU A 163 -15.75 4.40 -5.69
CA GLU A 163 -16.36 4.80 -6.97
C GLU A 163 -15.35 4.78 -8.13
N ILE A 164 -14.14 5.33 -7.93
CA ILE A 164 -13.11 5.31 -8.97
C ILE A 164 -12.64 3.89 -9.32
N VAL A 165 -12.66 2.98 -8.35
CA VAL A 165 -12.33 1.55 -8.58
C VAL A 165 -13.39 0.92 -9.46
N ASN A 166 -14.67 1.13 -9.13
CA ASN A 166 -15.80 0.65 -9.92
C ASN A 166 -15.82 1.23 -11.35
N GLN A 167 -15.51 2.51 -11.51
CA GLN A 167 -15.41 3.16 -12.83
C GLN A 167 -14.30 2.53 -13.66
N LEU A 168 -13.11 2.30 -13.07
CA LEU A 168 -11.98 1.72 -13.77
C LEU A 168 -12.24 0.26 -14.17
N ASP A 169 -12.77 -0.55 -13.26
CA ASP A 169 -13.13 -1.95 -13.53
C ASP A 169 -14.19 -2.05 -14.64
N GLY A 170 -15.27 -1.28 -14.52
CA GLY A 170 -16.33 -1.23 -15.53
C GLY A 170 -15.87 -0.73 -16.90
N TYR A 171 -14.86 0.15 -16.95
CA TYR A 171 -14.25 0.59 -18.20
C TYR A 171 -13.38 -0.49 -18.84
N LEU A 172 -12.62 -1.25 -18.05
CA LEU A 172 -11.68 -2.26 -18.56
C LEU A 172 -12.40 -3.55 -18.99
N PHE A 173 -13.43 -3.97 -18.25
CA PHE A 173 -14.05 -5.30 -18.40
C PHE A 173 -15.54 -5.25 -18.74
N GLY A 174 -16.12 -4.06 -18.80
CA GLY A 174 -17.56 -3.86 -19.01
C GLY A 174 -18.36 -3.87 -17.71
N PRO A 175 -19.65 -3.49 -17.76
CA PRO A 175 -20.51 -3.42 -16.58
C PRO A 175 -20.90 -4.82 -16.10
N MET A 176 -21.10 -4.94 -14.78
CA MET A 176 -21.71 -6.12 -14.18
C MET A 176 -23.19 -6.27 -14.60
N PRO A 177 -23.75 -7.49 -14.59
CA PRO A 177 -25.16 -7.72 -14.90
C PRO A 177 -26.12 -6.85 -14.10
N GLN A 178 -27.25 -6.50 -14.70
CA GLN A 178 -28.28 -5.72 -14.01
C GLN A 178 -28.81 -6.49 -12.80
N GLY A 179 -28.94 -5.79 -11.67
CA GLY A 179 -29.43 -6.38 -10.42
C GLY A 179 -28.35 -7.08 -9.59
N THR A 180 -27.08 -7.08 -9.99
CA THR A 180 -25.99 -7.57 -9.14
C THR A 180 -25.96 -6.81 -7.81
N PRO A 181 -26.13 -7.49 -6.65
CA PRO A 181 -26.14 -6.84 -5.35
C PRO A 181 -24.72 -6.40 -4.94
N GLY A 182 -24.62 -5.45 -4.02
CA GLY A 182 -23.36 -5.10 -3.36
C GLY A 182 -22.36 -4.28 -4.18
N LEU A 183 -22.65 -3.92 -5.43
CA LEU A 183 -21.70 -3.15 -6.29
C LEU A 183 -21.26 -1.79 -5.71
N GLN A 184 -22.08 -1.20 -4.83
CA GLN A 184 -21.82 0.09 -4.17
C GLN A 184 -21.54 -0.05 -2.67
N ALA A 185 -21.29 -1.28 -2.23
CA ALA A 185 -21.02 -1.60 -0.85
C ALA A 185 -19.58 -2.07 -0.70
N TYR A 186 -19.03 -1.81 0.48
CA TYR A 186 -17.70 -2.23 0.89
C TYR A 186 -17.73 -2.73 2.33
N TRP A 187 -17.07 -3.86 2.54
CA TRP A 187 -16.88 -4.47 3.85
C TRP A 187 -15.38 -4.68 4.07
N GLU A 188 -14.90 -4.25 5.23
CA GLU A 188 -13.53 -4.48 5.68
C GLU A 188 -13.60 -5.09 7.07
N SER A 189 -12.97 -6.25 7.28
CA SER A 189 -12.86 -6.84 8.61
C SER A 189 -11.87 -6.02 9.43
N ALA A 190 -12.29 -5.56 10.60
CA ALA A 190 -11.45 -4.83 11.55
C ALA A 190 -10.90 -5.73 12.67
N PHE A 191 -11.46 -6.94 12.82
CA PHE A 191 -11.06 -7.93 13.81
C PHE A 191 -11.52 -9.33 13.38
N ASP A 192 -10.62 -10.31 13.50
CA ASP A 192 -10.92 -11.72 13.32
C ASP A 192 -10.65 -12.52 14.60
N GLU A 193 -11.50 -13.48 14.94
CA GLU A 193 -11.33 -14.30 16.15
C GLU A 193 -10.01 -15.08 16.15
N ALA A 194 -9.49 -15.46 14.98
CA ALA A 194 -8.23 -16.19 14.86
C ALA A 194 -7.03 -15.40 15.39
N ASP A 195 -7.10 -14.06 15.36
CA ASP A 195 -6.06 -13.17 15.92
C ASP A 195 -6.09 -13.15 17.46
N GLY A 196 -7.20 -13.58 18.06
CA GLY A 196 -7.41 -13.60 19.50
C GLY A 196 -7.72 -12.22 20.09
N VAL A 197 -8.58 -12.21 21.11
CA VAL A 197 -9.08 -10.97 21.75
C VAL A 197 -7.98 -10.09 22.36
N ALA A 198 -6.79 -10.64 22.62
CA ALA A 198 -5.66 -9.90 23.18
C ALA A 198 -5.06 -8.87 22.19
N THR A 199 -5.40 -8.95 20.90
CA THR A 199 -5.02 -7.96 19.88
C THR A 199 -5.89 -6.70 19.92
N LEU A 200 -7.06 -6.77 20.56
CA LEU A 200 -7.95 -5.64 20.76
C LEU A 200 -7.51 -4.81 21.97
N SER A 201 -7.69 -3.49 21.88
CA SER A 201 -7.66 -2.64 23.06
C SER A 201 -8.89 -2.88 23.95
N ASP A 202 -8.78 -2.60 25.24
CA ASP A 202 -9.90 -2.68 26.20
C ASP A 202 -11.11 -1.85 25.74
N THR A 203 -10.85 -0.71 25.09
CA THR A 203 -11.90 0.16 24.53
C THR A 203 -12.65 -0.53 23.40
N GLN A 204 -11.93 -1.11 22.43
CA GLN A 204 -12.55 -1.84 21.31
C GLN A 204 -13.36 -3.03 21.83
N LEU A 205 -12.76 -3.87 22.68
CA LEU A 205 -13.43 -5.04 23.23
C LEU A 205 -14.72 -4.67 23.97
N THR A 206 -14.67 -3.62 24.80
CA THR A 206 -15.83 -3.11 25.55
C THR A 206 -16.94 -2.63 24.62
N LEU A 207 -16.58 -1.83 23.60
CA LEU A 207 -17.55 -1.28 22.65
C LEU A 207 -18.15 -2.37 21.76
N TYR A 208 -17.36 -3.29 21.22
CA TYR A 208 -17.84 -4.42 20.42
C TYR A 208 -18.81 -5.30 21.23
N HIS A 209 -18.48 -5.57 22.49
CA HIS A 209 -19.40 -6.25 23.40
C HIS A 209 -20.71 -5.48 23.63
N ALA A 210 -20.65 -4.15 23.72
CA ALA A 210 -21.84 -3.32 23.86
C ALA A 210 -22.70 -3.31 22.59
N PHE A 211 -22.09 -3.19 21.40
CA PHE A 211 -22.78 -3.24 20.11
C PHE A 211 -23.54 -4.56 19.93
N ALA A 212 -22.89 -5.69 20.23
CA ALA A 212 -23.54 -7.00 20.21
C ALA A 212 -24.78 -7.04 21.11
N ARG A 213 -24.67 -6.56 22.37
CA ARG A 213 -25.81 -6.53 23.31
C ARG A 213 -26.95 -5.63 22.83
N MET A 214 -26.64 -4.50 22.18
CA MET A 214 -27.67 -3.63 21.59
C MET A 214 -28.43 -4.33 20.47
N GLY A 215 -27.75 -5.16 19.66
CA GLY A 215 -28.41 -6.02 18.66
C GLY A 215 -29.40 -7.00 19.30
N LEU A 216 -28.99 -7.68 20.38
CA LEU A 216 -29.87 -8.60 21.12
C LEU A 216 -31.07 -7.87 21.73
N ALA A 217 -30.86 -6.70 22.33
CA ALA A 217 -31.93 -5.89 22.89
C ALA A 217 -32.93 -5.43 21.81
N ARG A 218 -32.43 -5.04 20.63
CA ARG A 218 -33.27 -4.68 19.48
C ARG A 218 -34.07 -5.87 18.97
N ALA A 219 -33.48 -7.06 18.90
CA ALA A 219 -34.19 -8.27 18.49
C ALA A 219 -35.36 -8.57 19.44
N ALA A 220 -35.12 -8.53 20.75
CA ALA A 220 -36.17 -8.71 21.76
C ALA A 220 -37.29 -7.66 21.64
N ALA A 221 -36.95 -6.38 21.44
CA ALA A 221 -37.91 -5.30 21.30
C ALA A 221 -38.68 -5.29 19.96
N SER A 222 -38.20 -6.01 18.95
CA SER A 222 -38.84 -6.05 17.63
C SER A 222 -40.03 -7.02 17.54
N LEU A 223 -40.17 -7.91 18.53
CA LEU A 223 -41.28 -8.85 18.60
C LEU A 223 -42.57 -8.10 18.95
N GLN A 224 -43.54 -8.13 18.04
CA GLN A 224 -44.88 -7.56 18.25
C GLN A 224 -45.86 -8.71 18.51
N GLY A 225 -46.62 -8.67 19.61
CA GLY A 225 -47.57 -9.74 19.95
C GLY A 225 -47.78 -9.92 21.45
N ASP A 226 -47.92 -11.18 21.89
CA ASP A 226 -48.15 -11.57 23.28
C ASP A 226 -47.00 -11.06 24.18
N PRO A 227 -47.27 -10.26 25.22
CA PRO A 227 -46.27 -9.79 26.19
C PRO A 227 -45.51 -10.91 26.93
N LYS A 228 -45.95 -12.17 26.82
CA LYS A 228 -45.29 -13.35 27.40
C LYS A 228 -44.43 -14.14 26.42
N ASP A 229 -44.39 -13.75 25.15
CA ASP A 229 -43.56 -14.41 24.14
C ASP A 229 -42.11 -13.91 24.25
N ASP A 230 -41.24 -14.75 24.80
CA ASP A 230 -39.81 -14.49 25.00
C ASP A 230 -38.94 -15.13 23.91
N SER A 231 -39.50 -15.58 22.79
CA SER A 231 -38.76 -16.28 21.70
C SER A 231 -37.62 -15.48 21.08
N CYS A 232 -37.66 -14.14 21.19
CA CYS A 232 -36.60 -13.24 20.72
C CYS A 232 -35.65 -12.77 21.84
N ARG A 233 -35.76 -13.34 23.05
CA ARG A 233 -34.89 -13.01 24.19
C ARG A 233 -33.62 -13.85 24.12
N LEU A 234 -32.48 -13.18 23.89
CA LEU A 234 -31.19 -13.83 23.67
C LEU A 234 -30.20 -13.48 24.78
N VAL A 235 -29.33 -14.44 25.11
CA VAL A 235 -28.21 -14.25 26.05
C VAL A 235 -26.91 -14.42 25.27
N LYS A 236 -25.97 -13.48 25.43
CA LYS A 236 -24.64 -13.60 24.84
C LYS A 236 -23.87 -14.71 25.54
N GLN A 237 -23.49 -15.77 24.82
CA GLN A 237 -22.42 -16.66 25.24
C GLN A 237 -21.06 -16.07 24.81
N PHE A 238 -20.04 -16.25 25.64
CA PHE A 238 -18.81 -15.44 25.74
C PHE A 238 -17.81 -15.54 24.57
N LYS A 239 -18.24 -15.44 23.30
CA LYS A 239 -17.34 -15.29 22.15
C LYS A 239 -17.87 -14.25 21.16
N SER A 240 -17.04 -13.27 20.81
CA SER A 240 -17.25 -12.39 19.65
C SER A 240 -16.45 -12.97 18.49
N HIS A 241 -17.10 -13.21 17.35
CA HIS A 241 -16.51 -14.02 16.28
C HIS A 241 -15.84 -13.18 15.19
N THR A 242 -16.40 -12.03 14.78
CA THR A 242 -15.78 -11.15 13.76
C THR A 242 -16.45 -9.78 13.77
N GLU A 243 -15.69 -8.69 13.56
CA GLU A 243 -16.24 -7.33 13.43
C GLU A 243 -15.88 -6.72 12.07
N HIS A 244 -16.87 -6.14 11.40
CA HIS A 244 -16.70 -5.55 10.07
C HIS A 244 -17.05 -4.07 10.07
N MET A 245 -16.21 -3.27 9.43
CA MET A 245 -16.58 -1.93 9.00
C MET A 245 -17.43 -2.05 7.73
N TYR A 246 -18.65 -1.51 7.78
CA TYR A 246 -19.56 -1.46 6.64
C TYR A 246 -19.70 -0.03 6.12
N THR A 247 -19.42 0.17 4.83
CA THR A 247 -19.70 1.44 4.14
C THR A 247 -20.63 1.16 2.96
N GLN A 248 -21.74 1.90 2.89
CA GLN A 248 -22.60 1.96 1.72
C GLN A 248 -22.56 3.37 1.15
N TRP A 249 -22.15 3.51 -0.11
CA TRP A 249 -22.17 4.81 -0.78
C TRP A 249 -23.60 5.14 -1.17
N CYS A 250 -24.30 5.93 -0.35
CA CYS A 250 -25.58 6.50 -0.72
C CYS A 250 -25.35 7.57 -1.79
N LYS A 251 -25.83 7.33 -3.02
CA LYS A 251 -26.06 8.41 -3.98
C LYS A 251 -27.08 9.36 -3.37
N VAL A 252 -26.62 10.49 -2.84
CA VAL A 252 -27.50 11.62 -2.56
C VAL A 252 -27.88 12.19 -3.93
N PHE A 253 -29.04 11.78 -4.44
CA PHE A 253 -29.67 12.50 -5.54
C PHE A 253 -29.94 13.92 -5.05
N LYS A 254 -29.17 14.89 -5.57
CA LYS A 254 -29.57 16.30 -5.57
C LYS A 254 -30.41 16.57 -6.81
#